data_AF-A0A971QLU9-F1
#
_entry.id   AF-A0A971QLU9-F1
#
_cell.length_a   1.000
_cell.length_b   1.000
_cell.length_c   1.000
_cell.angle_alpha   90.00
_cell.angle_beta   90.00
_cell.angle_gamma   90.00
#
_symmetry.space_group_name_H-M   'P 1'
#
loop_
_entity.id
_entity.type
_entity.pdbx_description
1 polymer ?
#
loop_
_entity_poly.entity_id
_entity_poly.type
_entity_poly.pdbx_seq_one_letter_code
_entity_poly.pdbx_strand_id
1 'polypeptide(L)' 'MKNNIKAFGENVFGLPVMEERLSAPTFEKLKRTIDVGTELDASIADEVAEAMKEWAME' A
#
# COMPACT_ATOMS: atom_id res chain seq x y z
N MET A 1 -18.43 -24.00 -11.17
CA MET A 1 -18.28 -22.79 -10.34
C MET A 1 -16.96 -22.14 -10.72
N LYS A 2 -16.96 -20.89 -11.23
CA LYS A 2 -15.70 -20.16 -11.42
C LYS A 2 -15.12 -19.89 -10.03
N ASN A 3 -13.86 -20.23 -9.82
CA ASN A 3 -13.17 -20.02 -8.56
C ASN A 3 -12.91 -18.52 -8.38
N ASN A 4 -13.89 -17.80 -7.81
CA ASN A 4 -13.88 -16.35 -7.63
C ASN A 4 -12.84 -15.85 -6.61
N ILE A 5 -12.10 -16.76 -5.96
CA ILE A 5 -11.02 -16.43 -5.02
C ILE A 5 -9.87 -15.70 -5.73
N LYS A 6 -9.60 -15.99 -7.01
CA LYS A 6 -8.52 -15.31 -7.74
C LYS A 6 -8.71 -13.79 -7.73
N ALA A 7 -9.92 -13.33 -8.04
CA ALA A 7 -10.27 -11.91 -8.09
C ALA A 7 -10.33 -11.19 -6.73
N PHE A 8 -10.24 -11.92 -5.61
CA PHE A 8 -10.36 -11.33 -4.29
C PHE A 8 -9.07 -10.61 -3.89
N GLY A 9 -9.15 -9.31 -3.64
CA GLY A 9 -8.01 -8.50 -3.20
C GLY A 9 -7.09 -8.04 -4.33
N GLU A 10 -7.39 -8.34 -5.60
CA GLU A 10 -6.57 -7.91 -6.76
C GLU A 10 -6.59 -6.38 -6.95
N ASN A 11 -7.71 -5.71 -6.65
CA ASN A 11 -7.86 -4.26 -6.77
C ASN A 11 -7.71 -3.54 -5.42
N VAL A 12 -6.70 -3.93 -4.65
CA VAL A 12 -6.38 -3.29 -3.38
C VAL A 12 -4.90 -2.93 -3.33
N PHE A 13 -4.59 -1.69 -2.94
CA PHE A 13 -3.25 -1.27 -2.55
C PHE A 13 -2.90 -1.89 -1.19
N GLY A 14 -2.67 -3.20 -1.19
CA GLY A 14 -2.37 -3.99 0.02
C GLY A 14 -0.88 -4.04 0.32
N LEU A 15 -0.52 -4.71 1.42
CA LEU A 15 0.87 -4.85 1.87
C LEU A 15 1.85 -5.35 0.78
N PRO A 16 1.52 -6.37 -0.05
CA PRO A 16 2.44 -6.80 -1.10
C PRO A 16 2.72 -5.70 -2.13
N VAL A 17 1.68 -4.97 -2.54
CA VAL A 17 1.79 -3.87 -3.50
C VAL A 17 2.58 -2.70 -2.91
N MET A 18 2.35 -2.40 -1.62
CA MET A 18 3.10 -1.38 -0.89
C MET A 18 4.60 -1.73 -0.80
N GLU A 19 4.94 -2.99 -0.52
CA GLU A 19 6.34 -3.45 -0.39
C GLU A 19 7.09 -3.41 -1.73
N GLU A 20 6.40 -3.69 -2.84
CA GLU A 20 6.99 -3.62 -4.18
C GLU A 20 7.20 -2.18 -4.68
N ARG A 21 6.33 -1.24 -4.28
CA ARG A 21 6.31 0.13 -4.84
C ARG A 21 6.99 1.18 -3.95
N LEU A 22 6.94 1.03 -2.65
CA LEU A 22 7.49 2.01 -1.71
C LEU A 22 8.95 1.70 -1.42
N SER A 23 9.72 2.74 -1.10
CA SER A 23 11.04 2.53 -0.50
C SER A 23 10.92 1.79 0.84
N ALA A 24 11.91 0.97 1.17
CA ALA A 24 11.98 0.24 2.43
C ALA A 24 11.67 1.11 3.67
N PRO A 25 12.26 2.32 3.86
CA PRO A 25 11.94 3.15 5.03
C PRO A 25 10.51 3.66 5.03
N THR A 26 9.93 3.97 3.87
CA THR A 26 8.54 4.43 3.75
C THR A 26 7.56 3.29 4.00
N PHE A 27 7.82 2.10 3.46
CA PHE A 27 7.05 0.89 3.75
C PHE A 27 7.03 0.56 5.24
N GLU A 28 8.18 0.55 5.92
CA GLU A 28 8.25 0.25 7.34
C GLU A 28 7.46 1.26 8.19
N LYS A 29 7.59 2.56 7.90
CA LYS A 29 6.84 3.62 8.59
C LYS A 29 5.34 3.53 8.34
N LEU A 30 4.92 3.30 7.10
CA LEU A 30 3.51 3.15 6.75
C LEU A 30 2.92 1.90 7.40
N LYS A 31 3.62 0.77 7.33
CA LYS A 31 3.20 -0.49 7.96
C LYS A 31 3.03 -0.33 9.47
N ARG A 32 3.97 0.35 10.14
CA ARG A 32 3.85 0.66 11.57
C ARG A 32 2.62 1.52 11.87
N THR A 33 2.35 2.51 11.03
CA THR A 33 1.17 3.39 11.16
C THR A 33 -0.12 2.58 11.10
N ILE A 34 -0.22 1.64 10.16
CA ILE A 34 -1.36 0.73 10.00
C ILE A 34 -1.49 -0.23 11.19
N ASP A 35 -0.40 -0.86 11.61
CA ASP A 35 -0.39 -1.88 12.67
C ASP A 35 -0.71 -1.30 14.05
N VAL A 36 -0.22 -0.09 14.35
CA VAL A 36 -0.35 0.55 15.67
C VAL A 36 -1.51 1.54 15.71
N GLY A 37 -2.00 2.00 14.56
CA GLY A 37 -3.03 3.03 14.47
C GLY A 37 -2.55 4.42 14.89
N THR A 38 -1.29 4.74 14.59
CA THR A 38 -0.73 6.09 14.84
C THR A 38 -1.03 7.04 13.69
N GLU A 39 -0.70 8.33 13.87
CA GLU A 39 -0.73 9.28 12.77
C GLU A 39 0.31 8.94 11.69
N LEU A 40 -0.03 9.23 10.43
CA LEU A 40 0.88 9.07 9.30
C LEU A 40 1.97 10.13 9.36
N ASP A 41 3.23 9.71 9.22
CA ASP A 41 4.36 10.62 9.11
C ASP A 41 4.26 11.44 7.81
N ALA A 42 4.15 12.76 7.94
CA ALA A 42 4.07 13.67 6.80
C ALA A 42 5.29 13.55 5.86
N SER A 43 6.45 13.11 6.36
CA SER A 43 7.66 12.95 5.55
C SER A 43 7.54 11.85 4.50
N ILE A 44 6.61 10.90 4.66
CA ILE A 44 6.40 9.80 3.71
C ILE A 44 5.12 9.95 2.89
N ALA A 45 4.31 10.97 3.19
CA ALA A 45 2.97 11.13 2.62
C ALA A 45 2.99 11.30 1.10
N ASP A 46 3.94 12.08 0.57
CA ASP A 46 4.04 12.33 -0.88
C ASP A 46 4.42 11.06 -1.66
N GLU A 47 5.37 10.28 -1.14
CA GLU A 47 5.79 9.01 -1.76
C GLU A 47 4.64 7.99 -1.75
N VAL A 48 3.93 7.88 -0.62
CA VAL A 48 2.76 7.00 -0.53
C VAL A 48 1.66 7.45 -1.49
N ALA A 49 1.40 8.75 -1.59
CA ALA A 49 0.37 9.30 -2.47
C ALA A 49 0.69 9.06 -3.96
N GLU A 50 1.94 9.26 -4.38
CA GLU A 50 2.34 9.00 -5.77
C GLU A 50 2.25 7.50 -6.09
N ALA A 51 2.74 6.62 -5.21
CA ALA A 51 2.64 5.18 -5.41
C ALA A 51 1.18 4.68 -5.48
N MET A 52 0.28 5.23 -4.67
CA MET A 52 -1.16 4.92 -4.73
C MET A 52 -1.79 5.39 -6.03
N LYS A 53 -1.39 6.56 -6.54
CA LYS A 53 -1.86 7.08 -7.82
C LYS A 53 -1.39 6.23 -8.99
N GLU A 54 -0.10 5.89 -9.04
CA GLU A 54 0.45 5.03 -10.09
C GLU A 54 -0.22 3.66 -10.11
N TRP A 55 -0.37 3.03 -8.93
CA TRP A 55 -1.07 1.75 -8.80
C TRP A 55 -2.51 1.80 -9.31
N ALA A 56 -3.25 2.88 -9.02
CA ALA A 56 -4.65 3.01 -9.41
C ALA A 56 -4.85 3.34 -10.90
N MET A 57 -3.80 3.80 -11.60
CA MET A 57 -3.86 4.17 -13.02
C MET A 57 -3.49 3.02 -13.96
N GLU A 58 -2.92 1.93 -13.43
CA GLU A 58 -2.59 0.70 -14.16
C GLU A 58 -3.81 -0.22 -14.34
#